data_AF-A0A440N8V5-F1
#
_entry.id   AF-A0A440N8V5-F1
#
_cell.length_a   1.000
_cell.length_b   1.000
_cell.length_c   1.000
_cell.angle_alpha   90.00
_cell.angle_beta   90.00
_cell.angle_gamma   90.00
#
_symmetry.space_group_name_H-M   'P 1'
#
loop_
_entity.id
_entity.type
_entity.pdbx_description
1 polymer ?
#
loop_
_entity_poly.entity_id
_entity_poly.type
_entity_poly.pdbx_seq_one_letter_code
_entity_poly.pdbx_strand_id
1 'polypeptide(L)'
;MAEAEIDKAMIVNWALVELGLAPNFSIDPQTKLGALVDIFWPRALARSFGLHDWTFCRRTTQLARQAATPNNGWTYGFDLPGDILGPPLKLTFDAACEMPLRDFTIEGTTVFAHDPIVFARCKV
;
A
#
# COMPACT_ATOMS: atom_id res chain seq x y z
N MET A 1 -2.75 27.32 19.39
CA MET A 1 -1.82 27.63 18.28
C MET A 1 -2.24 26.72 17.15
N ALA A 2 -2.78 27.27 16.05
CA ALA A 2 -3.11 26.45 14.89
C ALA A 2 -1.79 25.91 14.34
N GLU A 3 -1.57 24.61 14.48
CA GLU A 3 -0.45 23.92 13.87
C GLU A 3 -0.59 24.11 12.37
N ALA A 4 0.34 24.85 11.75
CA ALA A 4 0.29 25.07 10.31
C ALA A 4 0.34 23.69 9.64
N GLU A 5 -0.69 23.35 8.87
CA GLU A 5 -0.73 22.09 8.13
C GLU A 5 0.55 21.96 7.31
N ILE A 6 1.31 20.89 7.57
CA ILE A 6 2.56 20.62 6.87
C ILE A 6 2.20 20.26 5.44
N ASP A 7 2.39 21.20 4.52
CA ASP A 7 2.12 20.99 3.11
C ASP A 7 3.32 20.34 2.39
N LYS A 8 3.04 19.68 1.25
CA LYS A 8 4.04 19.04 0.39
C LYS A 8 5.17 20.01 0.01
N ALA A 9 4.83 21.28 -0.27
CA ALA A 9 5.84 22.27 -0.62
C ALA A 9 6.82 22.57 0.52
N MET A 10 6.34 22.54 1.77
CA MET A 10 7.18 22.75 2.94
C MET A 10 8.18 21.60 3.11
N ILE A 11 7.71 20.35 2.98
CA ILE A 11 8.55 19.15 3.11
C ILE A 11 9.68 19.15 2.07
N VAL A 12 9.35 19.49 0.81
CA VAL A 12 10.36 19.54 -0.26
C VAL A 12 11.37 20.65 -0.01
N ASN A 13 10.92 21.83 0.43
CA ASN A 13 11.83 22.94 0.75
C ASN A 13 12.76 22.62 1.93
N TRP A 14 12.27 21.92 2.95
CA TRP A 14 13.14 21.41 4.03
C TRP A 14 14.19 20.43 3.51
N ALA A 15 13.80 19.49 2.65
CA ALA A 15 14.73 18.55 2.04
C ALA A 15 15.78 19.26 1.16
N LEU A 16 15.40 20.33 0.44
CA LEU A 16 16.35 21.14 -0.34
C LEU A 16 17.38 21.84 0.56
N VAL A 17 16.94 22.39 1.69
CA VAL A 17 17.83 23.04 2.66
C VAL A 17 18.80 22.04 3.27
N GLU A 18 18.35 20.82 3.61
CA GLU A 18 19.22 19.75 4.10
C GLU A 18 20.29 19.34 3.07
N LEU A 19 19.98 19.45 1.77
CA LEU A 19 20.92 19.22 0.68
C LEU A 19 21.82 20.43 0.37
N GLY A 20 21.65 21.55 1.08
CA GLY A 20 22.42 22.79 0.86
C GLY A 20 21.93 23.65 -0.31
N LEU A 21 20.73 23.41 -0.82
CA LEU A 21 20.09 24.16 -1.90
C LEU A 21 19.12 25.21 -1.34
N ALA A 22 18.90 26.29 -2.09
CA ALA A 22 17.91 27.29 -1.73
C ALA A 22 16.49 26.71 -1.80
N PRO A 23 15.60 27.01 -0.83
CA PRO A 23 14.21 26.55 -0.82
C PRO A 23 13.41 27.29 -1.91
N ASN A 24 13.43 26.75 -3.12
CA ASN A 24 12.81 27.35 -4.30
C ASN A 24 11.73 26.44 -4.92
N PHE A 25 11.20 25.50 -4.14
CA PHE A 25 10.15 24.61 -4.61
C PHE A 25 8.77 25.27 -4.47
N SER A 26 7.99 25.15 -5.54
CA SER A 26 6.57 25.52 -5.64
C SER A 26 5.79 24.33 -6.20
N ILE A 27 4.50 24.24 -5.89
CA ILE A 27 3.61 23.13 -6.28
C ILE A 27 3.34 23.09 -7.80
N ASP A 28 3.86 24.06 -8.56
CA ASP A 28 3.66 24.12 -10.01
C ASP A 28 4.38 22.98 -10.76
N PRO A 29 3.63 22.04 -11.39
CA PRO A 29 4.19 20.91 -12.13
C PRO A 29 4.89 21.34 -13.44
N GLN A 30 4.71 22.59 -13.88
CA GLN A 30 5.40 23.13 -15.07
C GLN A 30 6.90 23.37 -14.81
N THR A 31 7.33 23.37 -13.55
CA THR A 31 8.74 23.50 -13.21
C THR A 31 9.46 22.15 -13.32
N LYS A 32 10.72 22.15 -13.77
CA LYS A 32 11.54 20.92 -13.83
C LYS A 32 11.65 20.22 -12.47
N LEU A 33 11.69 21.00 -11.39
CA LEU A 33 11.71 20.47 -10.02
C LEU A 33 10.35 19.88 -9.61
N GLY A 34 9.23 20.54 -9.95
CA GLY A 34 7.87 20.03 -9.77
C GLY A 34 7.68 18.63 -10.36
N ALA A 35 8.02 18.48 -11.64
CA ALA A 35 7.90 17.21 -12.35
C ALA A 35 8.75 16.09 -11.71
N LEU A 36 9.97 16.39 -11.26
CA LEU A 36 10.82 15.39 -10.58
C LEU A 36 10.23 14.98 -9.23
N VAL A 37 9.78 15.94 -8.43
CA VAL A 37 9.14 15.66 -7.14
C VAL A 37 7.90 14.80 -7.34
N ASP A 38 7.06 15.06 -8.33
CA ASP A 38 5.87 14.27 -8.59
C ASP A 38 6.17 12.81 -8.96
N ILE A 39 7.29 12.55 -9.62
CA ILE A 39 7.74 11.18 -9.93
C ILE A 39 8.28 10.47 -8.68
N PHE A 40 9.07 11.17 -7.85
CA PHE A 40 9.73 10.55 -6.69
C PHE A 40 8.85 10.47 -5.44
N TRP A 41 7.91 11.40 -5.28
CA TRP A 41 7.03 11.47 -4.12
C TRP A 41 6.27 10.17 -3.83
N PRO A 42 5.51 9.59 -4.78
CA PRO A 42 4.79 8.34 -4.52
C PRO A 42 5.75 7.18 -4.19
N ARG A 43 6.97 7.16 -4.77
CA ARG A 43 7.99 6.15 -4.46
C ARG A 43 8.55 6.30 -3.05
N ALA A 44 8.78 7.53 -2.62
CA ALA A 44 9.25 7.83 -1.27
C ALA A 44 8.20 7.42 -0.23
N LEU A 45 6.93 7.75 -0.44
CA LEU A 45 5.83 7.33 0.42
C LEU A 45 5.70 5.81 0.48
N ALA A 46 5.64 5.14 -0.68
CA ALA A 46 5.53 3.68 -0.75
C ALA A 46 6.69 2.98 -0.04
N ARG A 47 7.91 3.52 -0.15
CA ARG A 47 9.07 3.00 0.58
C ARG A 47 8.93 3.19 2.09
N SER A 48 8.60 4.40 2.55
CA SER A 48 8.49 4.71 3.97
C SER A 48 7.39 3.90 4.68
N PHE A 49 6.23 3.77 4.05
CA PHE A 49 5.14 2.93 4.57
C PHE A 49 5.39 1.44 4.39
N GLY A 50 6.17 1.04 3.38
CA GLY A 50 6.58 -0.34 3.17
C GLY A 50 7.60 -0.85 4.21
N LEU A 51 8.54 -0.01 4.63
CA LEU A 51 9.67 -0.37 5.50
C LEU A 51 9.26 -0.91 6.87
N HIS A 52 8.23 -0.33 7.48
CA HIS A 52 7.74 -0.75 8.79
C HIS A 52 6.26 -1.12 8.74
N ASP A 53 5.83 -1.89 9.72
CA ASP A 53 4.45 -2.32 9.86
C ASP A 53 3.65 -1.34 10.73
N TRP A 54 3.34 -0.18 10.15
CA TRP A 54 2.59 0.90 10.79
C TRP A 54 1.14 0.49 11.02
N THR A 55 0.65 0.54 12.26
CA THR A 55 -0.69 0.07 12.63
C THR A 55 -1.82 0.87 11.95
N PHE A 56 -1.61 2.17 11.70
CA PHE A 56 -2.60 3.03 11.05
C PHE A 56 -2.67 2.83 9.51
N CYS A 57 -1.65 2.22 8.91
CA CYS A 57 -1.64 1.84 7.49
C CYS A 57 -2.22 0.44 7.25
N ARG A 58 -2.80 -0.21 8.27
CA ARG A 58 -3.36 -1.55 8.13
C ARG A 58 -4.84 -1.46 7.82
N ARG A 59 -5.27 -2.17 6.78
CA ARG A 59 -6.68 -2.37 6.49
C ARG A 59 -6.96 -3.85 6.36
N THR A 60 -7.98 -4.31 7.07
CA THR A 60 -8.52 -5.66 6.92
C THR A 60 -9.70 -5.58 5.98
N THR A 61 -9.68 -6.35 4.90
CA THR A 61 -10.75 -6.39 3.91
C THR A 61 -11.11 -7.84 3.59
N GLN A 62 -12.40 -8.10 3.41
CA GLN A 62 -12.85 -9.35 2.82
C GLN A 62 -12.49 -9.35 1.34
N LEU A 63 -11.84 -10.42 0.87
CA LEU A 63 -11.44 -10.51 -0.53
C LEU A 63 -12.63 -10.88 -1.43
N ALA A 64 -12.65 -10.30 -2.63
CA ALA A 64 -13.64 -10.64 -3.63
C ALA A 64 -13.28 -11.97 -4.29
N ARG A 65 -14.20 -12.94 -4.25
CA ARG A 65 -14.01 -14.24 -4.87
C ARG A 65 -14.21 -14.13 -6.39
N GLN A 66 -13.28 -14.69 -7.14
CA GLN A 66 -13.38 -14.80 -8.59
C GLN A 66 -14.43 -15.86 -8.99
N ALA A 67 -15.14 -15.60 -10.08
CA ALA A 67 -16.12 -16.54 -10.63
C ALA A 67 -15.47 -17.72 -11.38
N ALA A 68 -14.27 -17.51 -11.92
CA ALA A 68 -13.54 -18.54 -12.65
C ALA A 68 -12.91 -19.56 -11.69
N THR A 69 -12.99 -20.84 -12.04
CA THR A 69 -12.27 -21.89 -11.31
C THR A 69 -10.78 -21.83 -11.66
N PRO A 70 -9.88 -21.83 -10.67
CA PRO A 70 -8.44 -21.85 -10.92
C PRO A 70 -7.99 -23.13 -11.63
N ASN A 71 -7.01 -23.03 -12.53
CA ASN A 71 -6.40 -24.19 -13.20
C ASN A 71 -5.19 -24.76 -12.44
N ASN A 72 -4.88 -24.23 -11.26
CA ASN A 72 -3.70 -24.55 -10.46
C ASN A 72 -3.98 -25.55 -9.31
N GLY A 73 -5.13 -26.22 -9.33
CA GLY A 73 -5.53 -27.23 -8.34
C GLY A 73 -6.20 -26.67 -7.08
N TRP A 74 -6.32 -25.35 -6.94
CA TRP A 74 -7.05 -24.70 -5.85
C TRP A 74 -8.53 -24.54 -6.18
N THR A 75 -9.38 -24.55 -5.14
CA THR A 75 -10.84 -24.47 -5.35
C THR A 75 -11.28 -23.06 -5.73
N TYR A 76 -10.67 -22.04 -5.15
CA TYR A 76 -11.09 -20.64 -5.28
C TYR A 76 -9.91 -19.69 -5.49
N GLY A 77 -10.14 -18.64 -6.29
CA GLY A 77 -9.25 -17.51 -6.46
C GLY A 77 -9.88 -16.22 -5.90
N PHE A 78 -9.07 -15.35 -5.32
CA PHE A 78 -9.46 -14.11 -4.68
C PHE A 78 -8.56 -12.96 -5.12
N ASP A 79 -9.15 -11.85 -5.54
CA ASP A 79 -8.38 -10.68 -5.97
C ASP A 79 -7.89 -9.86 -4.77
N LEU A 80 -6.59 -9.57 -4.76
CA LEU A 80 -6.01 -8.62 -3.81
C LEU A 80 -6.43 -7.19 -4.17
N PRO A 81 -6.64 -6.30 -3.18
CA PRO A 81 -6.93 -4.91 -3.46
C PRO A 81 -5.75 -4.26 -4.20
N GLY A 82 -6.03 -3.42 -5.20
CA GLY A 82 -4.98 -2.81 -6.04
C GLY A 82 -4.19 -1.68 -5.36
N ASP A 83 -4.69 -1.18 -4.22
CA ASP A 83 -4.09 -0.09 -3.44
C ASP A 83 -3.11 -0.59 -2.35
N ILE A 84 -2.78 -1.89 -2.34
CA ILE A 84 -1.91 -2.44 -1.29
C ILE A 84 -0.43 -2.16 -1.53
N LEU A 85 0.27 -1.88 -0.43
CA LEU A 85 1.71 -1.71 -0.39
C LEU A 85 2.40 -3.04 -0.04
N GLY A 86 2.86 -3.74 -1.07
CA GLY A 86 3.55 -5.02 -0.93
C GLY A 86 2.62 -6.21 -0.66
N PRO A 87 3.14 -7.35 -0.15
CA PRO A 87 2.33 -8.53 0.09
C PRO A 87 1.38 -8.34 1.29
N PRO A 88 0.26 -9.07 1.34
CA PRO A 88 -0.62 -9.08 2.50
C PRO A 88 0.15 -9.56 3.74
N LEU A 89 -0.10 -8.91 4.89
CA LEU A 89 0.52 -9.24 6.16
C LEU A 89 -0.02 -10.55 6.75
N LYS A 90 -1.33 -10.77 6.59
CA LYS A 90 -2.01 -11.95 7.13
C LYS A 90 -3.24 -12.26 6.29
N LEU A 91 -3.47 -13.55 6.05
CA LEU A 91 -4.71 -14.09 5.51
C LEU A 91 -5.44 -14.86 6.60
N THR A 92 -6.75 -14.63 6.76
CA THR A 92 -7.56 -15.20 7.83
C THR A 92 -8.94 -15.62 7.36
N PHE A 93 -9.57 -16.49 8.15
CA PHE A 93 -10.96 -16.90 7.95
C PHE A 93 -11.96 -15.88 8.49
N ASP A 94 -11.52 -15.05 9.44
CA ASP A 94 -12.34 -14.11 10.17
C ASP A 94 -11.88 -12.66 9.96
N ALA A 95 -12.81 -11.72 10.16
CA ALA A 95 -12.56 -10.29 10.06
C ALA A 95 -11.69 -9.73 11.20
N ALA A 96 -11.66 -10.38 12.38
CA ALA A 96 -10.79 -9.97 13.50
C ALA A 96 -9.31 -10.35 13.25
N CYS A 97 -9.06 -11.15 12.23
CA CYS A 97 -7.80 -11.78 11.88
C CYS A 97 -7.21 -12.63 13.01
N GLU A 98 -8.02 -13.37 13.75
CA GLU A 98 -7.55 -14.25 14.82
C GLU A 98 -7.08 -15.59 14.26
N MET A 99 -7.82 -16.18 13.33
CA MET A 99 -7.59 -17.50 12.77
C MET A 99 -6.82 -17.40 11.44
N PRO A 100 -5.50 -17.67 11.43
CA PRO A 100 -4.71 -17.63 10.21
C PRO A 100 -5.10 -18.75 9.25
N LEU A 101 -5.27 -18.39 7.98
CA LEU A 101 -5.32 -19.34 6.87
C LEU A 101 -3.91 -19.93 6.69
N ARG A 102 -3.82 -21.26 6.65
CA ARG A 102 -2.53 -21.97 6.49
C ARG A 102 -2.34 -22.49 5.08
N ASP A 103 -3.40 -23.01 4.47
CA ASP A 103 -3.38 -23.58 3.12
C ASP A 103 -3.81 -22.53 2.11
N PHE A 104 -2.82 -21.77 1.64
CA PHE A 104 -3.01 -20.79 0.58
C PHE A 104 -1.74 -20.66 -0.27
N THR A 105 -1.91 -20.17 -1.49
CA THR A 105 -0.81 -19.64 -2.29
C THR A 105 -1.17 -18.25 -2.82
N ILE A 106 -0.15 -17.43 -3.08
CA ILE A 106 -0.31 -16.12 -3.69
C ILE A 106 0.48 -16.12 -4.99
N GLU A 107 -0.21 -15.92 -6.10
CA GLU A 107 0.41 -15.82 -7.42
C GLU A 107 -0.01 -14.49 -8.06
N GLY A 108 0.96 -13.61 -8.28
CA GLY A 108 0.69 -12.25 -8.79
C GLY A 108 -0.20 -11.45 -7.84
N THR A 109 -1.39 -11.06 -8.32
CA THR A 109 -2.39 -10.27 -7.56
C THR A 109 -3.55 -11.13 -7.05
N THR A 110 -3.43 -12.46 -7.10
CA THR A 110 -4.51 -13.38 -6.74
C THR A 110 -4.07 -14.32 -5.62
N VAL A 111 -4.92 -14.45 -4.60
CA VAL A 111 -4.79 -15.42 -3.52
C VAL A 111 -5.62 -16.63 -3.87
N PHE A 112 -5.05 -17.82 -3.78
CA PHE A 112 -5.75 -19.07 -4.00
C PHE A 112 -5.88 -19.84 -2.69
N ALA A 113 -7.08 -20.34 -2.42
CA ALA A 113 -7.40 -21.09 -1.21
C ALA A 113 -8.54 -22.08 -1.48
N HIS A 114 -8.68 -23.08 -0.60
CA HIS A 114 -9.80 -24.01 -0.64
C HIS A 114 -11.05 -23.47 0.07
N ASP A 115 -10.89 -22.41 0.86
CA ASP A 115 -11.94 -21.83 1.67
C ASP A 115 -12.76 -20.78 0.93
N PRO A 116 -14.09 -20.75 1.13
CA PRO A 116 -14.99 -19.90 0.35
C PRO A 116 -14.93 -18.42 0.75
N ILE A 117 -14.43 -18.11 1.94
CA ILE A 117 -14.33 -16.76 2.49
C ILE A 117 -12.92 -16.57 3.05
N VAL A 118 -12.24 -15.53 2.56
CA VAL A 118 -10.90 -15.15 3.00
C VAL A 118 -10.85 -13.66 3.26
N PHE A 119 -10.24 -13.29 4.38
CA PHE A 119 -9.92 -11.92 4.74
C PHE A 119 -8.41 -11.70 4.59
N ALA A 120 -8.03 -10.53 4.11
CA ALA A 120 -6.64 -10.11 4.06
C ALA A 120 -6.43 -8.87 4.90
N ARG A 121 -5.38 -8.89 5.72
CA ARG A 121 -4.82 -7.70 6.35
C ARG A 121 -3.68 -7.21 5.47
N CYS A 122 -3.86 -6.06 4.84
CA CYS A 122 -2.89 -5.47 3.94
C CYS A 122 -2.39 -4.13 4.49
N LYS A 123 -1.20 -3.73 4.02
CA LYS A 123 -0.74 -2.35 4.16
C LYS A 123 -1.34 -1.51 3.04
N VAL A 124 -1.78 -0.31 3.36
CA VAL A 124 -2.36 0.69 2.42
C VAL A 124 -1.68 2.03 2.64
#